data_AF-A0A923X178-F1
#
_entry.id   AF-A0A923X178-F1
#
_cell.length_a   1.000
_cell.length_b   1.000
_cell.length_c   1.000
_cell.angle_alpha   90.00
_cell.angle_beta   90.00
_cell.angle_gamma   90.00
#
_symmetry.space_group_name_H-M   'P 1'
#
loop_
_entity.id
_entity.type
_entity.pdbx_description
1 polymer ?
#
loop_
_entity_poly.entity_id
_entity_poly.type
_entity_poly.pdbx_seq_one_letter_code
_entity_poly.pdbx_strand_id
1 'polypeptide(L)'
;AACLAQAATRGVVGLVGIAPWFPHELPISALVDRRLRVAHGSLDGELPIVPGLKSTSARRAVALPRAGGIDASFTSVAGALHGLALPIGPLLVPLPRARALAGYATTAVTELLRTPPFDPRR
;
A
#
# COMPACT_ATOMS: atom_id res chain seq x y z
N ALA A 1 -6.66 0.37 8.68
CA ALA A 1 -6.33 0.10 10.10
C ALA A 1 -6.35 -1.39 10.44
N ALA A 2 -7.43 -2.12 10.11
CA ALA A 2 -7.56 -3.54 10.44
C ALA A 2 -6.40 -4.42 9.94
N CYS A 3 -6.02 -4.34 8.65
CA CYS A 3 -4.91 -5.16 8.13
C CYS A 3 -3.56 -4.86 8.80
N LEU A 4 -3.32 -3.60 9.17
CA LEU A 4 -2.07 -3.20 9.82
C LEU A 4 -1.95 -3.79 11.23
N ALA A 5 -3.05 -3.80 11.99
CA ALA A 5 -3.10 -4.44 13.30
C ALA A 5 -2.85 -5.96 13.24
N GLN A 6 -3.10 -6.59 12.09
CA GLN A 6 -2.89 -8.02 11.88
C GLN A 6 -1.47 -8.38 11.42
N ALA A 7 -0.58 -7.40 11.18
CA ALA A 7 0.77 -7.65 10.69
C ALA A 7 1.61 -8.56 11.62
N ALA A 8 1.35 -8.50 12.92
CA ALA A 8 2.03 -9.32 13.92
C ALA A 8 1.56 -10.79 13.94
N THR A 9 0.49 -11.13 13.21
CA THR A 9 -0.06 -12.48 13.18
C THR A 9 0.96 -13.48 12.64
N ARG A 10 1.02 -14.67 13.26
CA ARG A 10 1.94 -15.74 12.85
C ARG A 10 1.74 -16.08 11.36
N GLY A 11 2.84 -16.15 10.62
CA GLY A 11 2.84 -16.47 9.19
C GLY A 11 2.67 -15.26 8.26
N VAL A 12 2.32 -14.09 8.78
CA VAL A 12 2.35 -12.84 8.00
C VAL A 12 3.79 -12.36 7.91
N VAL A 13 4.31 -12.23 6.69
CA VAL A 13 5.68 -11.77 6.42
C VAL A 13 5.76 -10.29 6.07
N GLY A 14 4.63 -9.68 5.70
CA GLY A 14 4.54 -8.28 5.35
C GLY A 14 3.16 -7.91 4.83
N LEU A 15 2.99 -6.62 4.53
CA LEU A 15 1.76 -6.04 4.02
C LEU A 15 2.00 -5.35 2.69
N VAL A 16 1.03 -5.51 1.78
CA VAL A 16 0.94 -4.74 0.54
C VAL A 16 -0.33 -3.91 0.58
N GLY A 17 -0.19 -2.58 0.48
CA GLY A 17 -1.30 -1.63 0.44
C GLY A 17 -1.41 -0.96 -0.93
N ILE A 18 -2.60 -0.97 -1.52
CA ILE A 18 -2.91 -0.28 -2.78
C ILE A 18 -3.89 0.85 -2.48
N ALA A 19 -3.46 2.08 -2.74
CA ALA A 19 -4.14 3.31 -2.34
C ALA A 19 -4.71 3.28 -0.89
N PRO A 20 -3.94 2.80 0.11
CA PRO A 20 -4.50 2.58 1.43
C PRO A 20 -4.75 3.91 2.15
N TRP A 21 -5.84 3.94 2.90
CA TRP A 21 -5.98 4.90 3.98
C TRP A 21 -5.25 4.40 5.24
N PHE A 22 -4.50 5.29 5.87
CA PHE A 22 -3.80 5.04 7.12
C PHE A 22 -4.35 5.92 8.25
N PRO A 23 -4.60 5.35 9.44
CA PRO A 23 -4.95 6.14 10.61
C PRO A 23 -3.77 7.04 11.03
N HIS A 24 -4.07 8.13 11.72
CA HIS A 24 -3.05 9.04 12.26
C HIS A 24 -2.10 8.33 13.24
N GLU A 25 -2.66 7.47 14.08
CA GLU A 25 -1.93 6.62 15.01
C GLU A 25 -1.69 5.27 14.34
N LEU A 26 -0.49 5.08 13.83
CA LEU A 26 -0.07 3.82 13.23
C LEU A 26 0.49 2.91 14.32
N PRO A 27 -0.03 1.68 14.49
CA PRO A 27 0.60 0.67 15.34
C PRO A 27 1.86 0.14 14.67
N ILE A 28 2.90 0.96 14.57
CA ILE A 28 4.18 0.64 13.91
C ILE A 28 4.84 -0.57 14.55
N SER A 29 4.61 -0.81 15.85
CA SER A 29 5.10 -2.01 16.55
C SER A 29 4.60 -3.32 15.93
N ALA A 30 3.44 -3.34 15.28
CA ALA A 30 2.94 -4.52 14.58
C ALA A 30 3.76 -4.86 13.32
N LEU A 31 4.57 -3.91 12.82
CA LEU A 31 5.44 -4.07 11.67
C LEU A 31 6.88 -4.45 12.03
N VAL A 32 7.20 -4.66 13.32
CA VAL A 32 8.53 -5.13 13.73
C VAL A 32 8.81 -6.47 13.05
N ASP A 33 9.97 -6.55 12.38
CA ASP A 33 10.40 -7.68 11.57
C ASP A 33 9.43 -8.05 10.44
N ARG A 34 8.61 -7.10 10.00
CA ARG A 34 7.72 -7.22 8.84
C ARG A 34 8.10 -6.19 7.81
N ARG A 35 7.52 -6.34 6.64
CA ARG A 35 7.75 -5.45 5.51
C ARG A 35 6.47 -4.74 5.13
N LEU A 36 6.60 -3.54 4.61
CA LEU A 36 5.50 -2.75 4.11
C LEU A 36 5.79 -2.31 2.68
N ARG A 37 4.88 -2.58 1.76
CA ARG A 37 4.91 -2.10 0.38
C ARG A 37 3.63 -1.34 0.11
N VAL A 38 3.73 -0.09 -0.30
CA VAL A 38 2.55 0.74 -0.59
C VAL A 38 2.67 1.31 -1.99
N ALA A 39 1.64 1.12 -2.81
CA ALA A 39 1.47 1.89 -4.03
C ALA A 39 0.27 2.81 -3.95
N HIS A 40 0.36 3.95 -4.62
CA HIS A 40 -0.69 4.94 -4.66
C HIS A 40 -0.72 5.64 -6.01
N GLY A 41 -1.91 5.95 -6.50
CA GLY A 41 -2.06 6.74 -7.72
C GLY A 41 -1.60 8.19 -7.51
N SER A 42 -0.96 8.78 -8.52
CA SER A 42 -0.52 10.18 -8.46
C SER A 42 -1.65 11.19 -8.70
N LEU A 43 -2.78 10.76 -9.26
CA LEU A 43 -3.98 11.58 -9.48
C LEU A 43 -5.07 11.30 -8.44
N ASP A 44 -4.75 10.49 -7.44
CA ASP A 44 -5.68 10.10 -6.39
C ASP A 44 -5.99 11.28 -5.45
N GLY A 45 -7.27 11.58 -5.28
CA GLY A 45 -7.76 12.73 -4.52
C GLY A 45 -7.51 14.08 -5.19
N GLU A 46 -7.08 14.09 -6.46
CA GLU A 46 -6.79 15.31 -7.23
C GLU A 46 -7.90 15.65 -8.24
N LEU A 47 -8.70 14.67 -8.67
CA LEU A 47 -9.78 14.90 -9.64
C LEU A 47 -11.13 15.17 -8.95
N PRO A 48 -11.84 16.25 -9.32
CA PRO A 48 -13.20 16.46 -8.84
C PRO A 48 -14.10 15.31 -9.30
N ILE A 49 -15.03 14.87 -8.45
CA ILE A 49 -16.04 13.81 -8.68
C ILE A 49 -15.49 12.38 -8.64
N VAL A 50 -14.18 12.17 -8.86
CA VAL A 50 -13.57 10.85 -8.70
C VAL A 50 -13.26 10.62 -7.20
N PRO A 51 -13.80 9.56 -6.57
CA PRO A 51 -13.45 9.22 -5.20
C PRO A 51 -11.94 9.00 -5.06
N GLY A 52 -11.35 9.58 -4.02
CA GLY A 52 -9.93 9.44 -3.79
C GLY A 52 -9.45 10.04 -2.48
N LEU A 53 -8.24 9.66 -2.10
CA LEU A 53 -7.53 10.12 -0.92
C LEU A 53 -6.19 10.68 -1.35
N LYS A 54 -5.80 11.85 -0.83
CA LYS A 54 -4.47 12.38 -1.15
C LYS A 54 -3.39 11.45 -0.62
N SER A 55 -2.40 11.20 -1.46
CA SER A 55 -1.25 10.32 -1.17
C SER A 55 -0.34 10.80 -0.03
N THR A 56 -0.55 12.00 0.51
CA THR A 56 0.23 12.56 1.62
C THR A 56 0.16 11.70 2.88
N SER A 57 -1.03 11.21 3.23
CA SER A 57 -1.23 10.32 4.38
C SER A 57 -0.46 9.00 4.19
N ALA A 58 -0.58 8.38 3.02
CA ALA A 58 0.13 7.14 2.69
C ALA A 58 1.67 7.32 2.67
N ARG A 59 2.17 8.44 2.13
CA ARG A 59 3.61 8.76 2.17
C ARG A 59 4.13 8.86 3.60
N ARG A 60 3.42 9.60 4.46
CA ARG A 60 3.79 9.75 5.88
C ARG A 60 3.75 8.40 6.61
N ALA A 61 2.75 7.58 6.31
CA ALA A 61 2.56 6.27 6.91
C ALA A 61 3.67 5.26 6.55
N VAL A 62 4.35 5.44 5.43
CA VAL A 62 5.55 4.65 5.06
C VAL A 62 6.82 5.27 5.63
N ALA A 63 6.91 6.60 5.63
CA ALA A 63 8.10 7.30 6.12
C ALA A 63 8.39 7.03 7.60
N LEU A 64 7.34 6.96 8.43
CA LEU A 64 7.47 6.72 9.88
C LEU A 64 8.09 5.33 10.20
N PRO A 65 7.53 4.20 9.73
CA PRO A 65 8.17 2.89 9.88
C PRO A 65 9.59 2.84 9.32
N ARG A 66 9.81 3.44 8.13
CA ARG A 66 11.12 3.47 7.48
C ARG A 66 12.17 4.18 8.33
N ALA A 67 11.81 5.30 8.96
CA ALA A 67 12.69 6.00 9.90
C ALA A 67 13.00 5.16 11.16
N GLY A 68 12.11 4.25 11.53
CA GLY A 68 12.32 3.26 12.60
C GLY A 68 13.06 1.98 12.16
N GLY A 69 13.65 1.94 10.96
CA GLY A 69 14.42 0.79 10.47
C GLY A 69 13.59 -0.35 9.86
N ILE A 70 12.27 -0.18 9.74
CA ILE A 70 11.40 -1.17 9.09
C ILE A 70 11.59 -1.09 7.57
N ASP A 71 11.66 -2.25 6.90
CA ASP A 71 11.68 -2.34 5.44
C ASP A 71 10.30 -1.93 4.87
N ALA A 72 10.15 -0.63 4.66
CA ALA A 72 8.94 0.01 4.16
C ALA A 72 9.23 0.83 2.90
N SER A 73 8.41 0.66 1.86
CA SER A 73 8.53 1.43 0.62
C SER A 73 7.20 1.98 0.12
N PHE A 74 7.28 3.13 -0.55
CA PHE A 74 6.16 3.82 -1.16
C PHE A 74 6.47 4.03 -2.65
N THR A 75 5.53 3.65 -3.49
CA THR A 75 5.61 3.82 -4.95
C THR A 75 4.44 4.66 -5.42
N SER A 76 4.75 5.77 -6.12
CA SER A 76 3.73 6.56 -6.81
C SER A 76 3.55 6.01 -8.23
N VAL A 77 2.34 5.61 -8.58
CA VAL A 77 2.00 5.20 -9.95
C VAL A 77 1.50 6.41 -10.72
N ALA A 78 2.34 6.92 -11.63
CA ALA A 78 2.04 8.12 -12.41
C ALA A 78 0.77 7.95 -13.26
N GLY A 79 -0.15 8.90 -13.14
CA GLY A 79 -1.43 8.94 -13.87
C GLY A 79 -2.49 7.97 -13.36
N ALA A 80 -2.24 7.21 -12.28
CA ALA A 80 -3.23 6.33 -11.68
C ALA A 80 -4.15 7.07 -10.70
N LEU A 81 -5.37 6.56 -10.55
CA LEU A 81 -6.40 7.01 -9.61
C LEU A 81 -6.49 6.07 -8.40
N HIS A 82 -7.44 6.36 -7.49
CA HIS A 82 -7.64 5.60 -6.24
C HIS A 82 -7.94 4.12 -6.44
N GLY A 83 -8.90 3.83 -7.32
CA GLY A 83 -9.41 2.49 -7.54
C GLY A 83 -8.85 1.81 -8.78
N LEU A 84 -9.25 0.55 -8.96
CA LEU A 84 -8.96 -0.21 -10.19
C LEU A 84 -10.07 -0.08 -11.24
N ALA A 85 -11.32 0.12 -10.82
CA ALA A 85 -12.46 0.27 -11.71
C ALA A 85 -13.58 1.06 -11.03
N LEU A 86 -14.48 1.65 -11.83
CA LEU A 86 -15.75 2.21 -11.37
C LEU A 86 -16.92 1.42 -11.94
N PRO A 87 -17.97 1.17 -11.15
CA PRO A 87 -19.21 0.63 -11.66
C PRO A 87 -19.98 1.72 -12.43
N ILE A 88 -20.43 1.40 -13.64
CA ILE A 88 -21.35 2.22 -14.44
C ILE A 88 -22.49 1.31 -14.89
N GLY A 89 -23.58 1.30 -14.10
CA GLY A 89 -24.66 0.33 -14.26
C GLY A 89 -24.14 -1.11 -14.08
N PRO A 90 -24.37 -2.03 -15.04
CA PRO A 90 -23.86 -3.41 -14.96
C PRO A 90 -22.38 -3.54 -15.37
N LEU A 91 -21.75 -2.48 -15.86
CA LEU A 91 -20.38 -2.52 -16.39
C LEU A 91 -19.36 -2.12 -15.32
N LEU A 92 -18.19 -2.75 -15.34
CA LEU A 92 -17.01 -2.30 -14.62
C LEU A 92 -16.05 -1.65 -15.61
N VAL A 93 -15.89 -0.33 -15.49
CA VAL A 93 -14.97 0.44 -16.34
C VAL A 93 -13.63 0.59 -15.61
N PRO A 94 -12.52 0.07 -16.15
CA PRO A 94 -11.22 0.18 -15.51
C PRO A 94 -10.78 1.63 -15.45
N LEU A 95 -10.19 2.02 -14.33
CA LEU A 95 -9.63 3.35 -14.16
C LEU A 95 -8.28 3.48 -14.90
N PRO A 96 -7.89 4.70 -15.30
CA PRO A 96 -6.56 4.99 -15.80
C PRO A 96 -5.47 4.29 -14.98
N ARG A 97 -4.60 3.55 -15.68
CA ARG A 97 -3.45 2.84 -15.09
C ARG A 97 -3.81 1.78 -14.03
N ALA A 98 -5.05 1.31 -13.96
CA ALA A 98 -5.45 0.23 -13.05
C ALA A 98 -4.56 -1.03 -13.17
N ARG A 99 -4.18 -1.41 -14.39
CA ARG A 99 -3.25 -2.53 -14.61
C ARG A 99 -1.87 -2.31 -13.99
N ALA A 100 -1.38 -1.08 -13.96
CA ALA A 100 -0.08 -0.77 -13.35
C ALA A 100 -0.16 -0.87 -11.82
N LEU A 101 -1.25 -0.37 -11.21
CA LEU A 101 -1.52 -0.55 -9.78
C LEU A 101 -1.64 -2.03 -9.40
N ALA A 102 -2.42 -2.80 -10.16
CA ALA A 102 -2.56 -4.24 -9.95
C ALA A 102 -1.24 -4.99 -10.14
N GLY A 103 -0.48 -4.63 -11.19
CA GLY A 103 0.85 -5.19 -11.45
C GLY A 103 1.82 -4.96 -10.30
N TYR A 104 1.82 -3.76 -9.72
CA TYR A 104 2.61 -3.48 -8.51
C TYR A 104 2.25 -4.43 -7.37
N ALA A 105 0.95 -4.65 -7.11
CA ALA A 105 0.51 -5.54 -6.04
C ALA A 105 1.07 -6.96 -6.23
N THR A 106 0.96 -7.49 -7.45
CA THR A 106 1.48 -8.82 -7.79
C THR A 106 2.99 -8.91 -7.60
N THR A 107 3.74 -7.91 -8.08
CA THR A 107 5.19 -7.86 -7.92
C THR A 107 5.57 -7.78 -6.44
N ALA A 108 4.96 -6.88 -5.68
CA ALA A 108 5.25 -6.69 -4.26
C ALA A 108 4.96 -7.96 -3.44
N VAL A 109 3.83 -8.64 -3.68
CA VAL A 109 3.54 -9.93 -3.03
C VAL A 109 4.59 -10.97 -3.38
N THR A 110 4.97 -11.07 -4.65
CA THR A 110 5.99 -12.02 -5.09
C THR A 110 7.35 -11.76 -4.41
N GLU A 111 7.76 -10.51 -4.32
CA GLU A 111 9.00 -10.12 -3.63
C GLU A 111 8.95 -10.46 -2.13
N LEU A 112 7.84 -10.16 -1.46
CA LEU A 112 7.64 -10.48 -0.04
C LEU A 112 7.75 -11.97 0.23
N LEU A 113 7.18 -12.81 -0.65
CA LEU A 113 7.21 -14.27 -0.49
C LEU A 113 8.57 -14.89 -0.83
N ARG A 114 9.32 -14.29 -1.77
CA ARG A 114 10.63 -14.81 -2.21
C ARG A 114 11.77 -14.47 -1.28
N THR A 115 11.64 -13.40 -0.51
CA THR A 115 12.72 -12.99 0.37
C THR A 115 12.64 -13.79 1.67
N PRO A 116 13.76 -14.34 2.18
CA PRO A 116 13.78 -14.97 3.49
C PRO A 116 13.26 -14.01 4.58
N PRO A 117 12.80 -14.56 5.73
CA PRO A 117 12.32 -13.75 6.85
C PRO A 117 13.32 -12.64 7.16
N PHE A 118 12.82 -11.43 7.38
CA PHE A 118 13.65 -10.32 7.84
C PHE A 118 14.28 -10.72 9.18
N ASP A 119 15.60 -10.81 9.22
CA ASP A 119 16.37 -11.05 10.43
C ASP A 119 16.90 -9.69 10.93
N PRO A 120 16.34 -9.13 12.02
CA PRO A 120 16.81 -7.85 12.56
C PRO A 120 18.23 -7.92 13.16
N ARG A 121 18.86 -9.10 13.22
CA ARG A 121 20.18 -9.34 13.82
C ARG A 121 21.30 -9.53 12.80
N ARG A 122 21.01 -9.40 11.50
CA ARG A 122 21.99 -9.41 10.41
C ARG A 122 22.29 -8.01 9.89
#